data_AF-A0A1F8NZI7-F1
#
_entry.id   AF-A0A1F8NZI7-F1
#
_cell.length_a   1.000
_cell.length_b   1.000
_cell.length_c   1.000
_cell.angle_alpha   90.00
_cell.angle_beta   90.00
_cell.angle_gamma   90.00
#
_symmetry.space_group_name_H-M   'P 1'
#
loop_
_entity.id
_entity.type
_entity.pdbx_description
1 polymer ?
#
loop_
_entity_poly.entity_id
_entity_poly.type
_entity_poly.pdbx_seq_one_letter_code
_entity_poly.pdbx_strand_id
1 'polypeptide(L)'
;MGDPLRLGVESGCLERLGSGHQTRGESMTLDPDKQARLEAWIAAKIVRRHCPACEHAVDWEVAEMLDLEVAPCEAAGGVSVPVVPLVCPHCGYVTLFSAKLIGLCDEA
;
A
#
# COMPACT_ATOMS: atom_id res chain seq x y z
N MET A 1 4.06 3.18 49.20
CA MET A 1 5.00 2.60 48.21
C MET A 1 4.16 2.12 47.04
N GLY A 2 4.41 2.67 45.85
CA GLY A 2 3.64 2.39 44.64
C GLY A 2 3.69 3.57 43.67
N ASP A 3 4.86 3.79 43.07
CA ASP A 3 5.09 4.72 41.97
C ASP A 3 4.22 4.36 40.74
N PRO A 4 3.43 5.30 40.20
CA PRO A 4 2.88 5.14 38.86
C PRO A 4 3.92 5.57 37.82
N LEU A 5 4.36 4.57 37.06
CA LEU A 5 5.24 4.66 35.89
C LEU A 5 4.89 5.86 35.00
N ARG A 6 5.82 6.81 34.92
CA ARG A 6 5.90 7.79 33.83
C ARG A 6 6.13 7.03 32.53
N LEU A 7 5.09 6.88 31.72
CA LEU A 7 5.24 6.58 30.30
C LEU A 7 5.74 7.86 29.63
N GLY A 8 7.07 7.92 29.45
CA GLY A 8 7.70 8.91 28.58
C GLY A 8 7.22 8.66 27.16
N VAL A 9 6.34 9.54 26.68
CA VAL A 9 6.14 9.72 25.24
C VAL A 9 7.38 10.49 24.78
N GLU A 10 8.38 9.75 24.30
CA GLU A 10 9.51 10.35 23.59
C GLU A 10 8.99 10.84 22.24
N SER A 11 8.54 12.10 22.24
CA SER A 11 8.43 12.94 21.06
C SER A 11 9.77 12.99 20.35
N GLY A 12 9.93 12.18 19.30
CA GLY A 12 11.20 12.14 18.59
C GLY A 12 11.11 11.42 17.27
N CYS A 13 10.35 11.97 16.31
CA CYS A 13 10.56 11.79 14.86
C CYS A 13 9.55 12.63 14.05
N LEU A 14 9.32 13.90 14.40
CA LEU A 14 8.52 14.82 13.59
C LEU A 14 9.31 16.06 13.18
N GLU A 15 10.59 15.93 12.94
CA GLU A 15 11.38 17.01 12.36
C GLU A 15 12.35 16.41 11.37
N ARG A 16 11.97 16.49 10.09
CA ARG A 16 12.81 16.72 8.90
C ARG A 16 12.04 16.33 7.64
N LEU A 17 11.02 17.14 7.31
CA LEU A 17 10.56 17.29 5.93
C LEU A 17 11.65 18.08 5.18
N GLY A 18 12.76 17.39 4.89
CA GLY A 18 13.88 17.92 4.13
C GLY A 18 13.89 17.29 2.75
N SER A 19 13.68 18.13 1.73
CA SER A 19 13.96 17.89 0.31
C SER A 19 13.12 16.82 -0.37
N GLY A 20 12.10 17.29 -1.11
CA GLY A 20 11.36 16.48 -2.05
C GLY A 20 12.26 15.89 -3.13
N HIS A 21 12.51 14.59 -3.05
CA HIS A 21 12.66 13.79 -4.25
C HIS A 21 11.26 13.54 -4.78
N GLN A 22 10.93 14.18 -5.90
CA GLN A 22 9.84 13.72 -6.76
C GLN A 22 10.18 12.29 -7.16
N THR A 23 9.62 11.31 -6.46
CA THR A 23 9.37 10.00 -7.04
C THR A 23 8.44 10.27 -8.20
N ARG A 24 9.00 10.39 -9.40
CA ARG A 24 8.24 10.27 -10.64
C ARG A 24 7.76 8.82 -10.67
N GLY A 25 6.72 8.53 -9.89
CA GLY A 25 5.96 7.30 -10.03
C GLY A 25 5.46 7.33 -11.45
N GLU A 26 6.12 6.61 -12.33
CA GLU A 26 5.56 6.29 -13.64
C GLU A 26 4.31 5.48 -13.32
N SER A 27 3.19 6.20 -13.33
CA SER A 27 1.86 5.63 -13.36
C SER A 27 1.81 4.68 -14.56
N MET A 28 1.90 3.39 -14.27
CA MET A 28 1.70 2.35 -15.25
C MET A 28 0.21 2.01 -15.23
N THR A 29 -0.54 2.62 -16.13
CA THR A 29 -1.91 2.18 -16.45
C THR A 29 -1.86 0.69 -16.77
N LEU A 30 -2.69 -0.10 -16.09
CA LEU A 30 -2.74 -1.54 -16.32
C LEU A 30 -3.29 -1.83 -17.72
N ASP A 31 -2.57 -2.67 -18.47
CA ASP A 31 -3.08 -3.26 -19.71
C ASP A 31 -4.38 -4.08 -19.42
N PRO A 32 -5.35 -4.13 -20.35
CA PRO A 32 -6.61 -4.86 -20.14
C PRO A 32 -6.43 -6.32 -19.69
N ASP A 33 -5.40 -7.03 -20.16
CA ASP A 33 -5.15 -8.42 -19.74
C ASP A 33 -4.68 -8.48 -18.27
N LYS A 34 -3.86 -7.50 -17.85
CA LYS A 34 -3.41 -7.37 -16.46
C LYS A 34 -4.58 -6.97 -15.55
N GLN A 35 -5.48 -6.12 -16.02
CA GLN A 35 -6.68 -5.74 -15.30
C GLN A 35 -7.61 -6.94 -15.09
N ALA A 36 -7.87 -7.74 -16.13
CA ALA A 36 -8.70 -8.95 -16.01
C ALA A 36 -8.11 -9.98 -15.02
N ARG A 37 -6.78 -10.15 -15.02
CA ARG A 37 -6.08 -11.01 -14.06
C ARG A 37 -6.23 -10.53 -12.62
N LEU A 38 -6.13 -9.22 -12.41
CA LEU A 38 -6.32 -8.60 -11.10
C LEU A 38 -7.76 -8.77 -10.60
N GLU A 39 -8.75 -8.51 -11.45
CA GLU A 39 -10.17 -8.69 -11.10
C GLU A 39 -10.48 -10.15 -10.74
N ALA A 40 -9.96 -11.10 -11.52
CA ALA A 40 -10.08 -12.53 -11.21
C ALA A 40 -9.40 -12.89 -9.88
N TRP A 41 -8.23 -12.31 -9.60
CA TRP A 41 -7.52 -12.52 -8.34
C TRP A 41 -8.30 -11.94 -7.14
N ILE A 42 -8.84 -10.72 -7.26
CA ILE A 42 -9.68 -10.06 -6.27
C ILE A 42 -10.89 -10.94 -5.95
N ALA A 43 -11.60 -11.38 -7.00
CA ALA A 43 -12.77 -12.24 -6.85
C ALA A 43 -12.45 -13.58 -6.15
N ALA A 44 -11.24 -14.12 -6.36
CA ALA A 44 -10.81 -15.38 -5.77
C ALA A 44 -10.24 -15.25 -4.34
N LYS A 45 -9.61 -14.12 -3.99
CA LYS A 45 -8.82 -13.97 -2.75
C LYS A 45 -9.38 -12.98 -1.75
N ILE A 46 -10.12 -11.96 -2.18
CA ILE A 46 -10.74 -11.00 -1.26
C ILE A 46 -12.05 -11.61 -0.76
N VAL A 47 -11.90 -12.47 0.25
CA VAL A 47 -12.99 -13.18 0.92
C VAL A 47 -13.96 -12.22 1.61
N ARG A 48 -13.49 -11.02 1.99
CA ARG A 48 -14.31 -9.98 2.63
C ARG A 48 -14.60 -8.86 1.66
N ARG A 49 -15.84 -8.81 1.16
CA ARG A 49 -16.40 -7.64 0.47
C ARG A 49 -16.75 -6.49 1.42
N HIS A 50 -16.12 -6.39 2.59
CA HIS A 50 -16.35 -5.30 3.54
C HIS A 50 -15.03 -4.60 3.85
N CYS A 51 -15.05 -3.28 3.87
CA CYS A 51 -13.89 -2.48 4.24
C CYS A 51 -13.53 -2.72 5.71
N PRO A 52 -12.27 -3.02 6.07
CA PRO A 52 -11.89 -3.22 7.47
C PRO A 52 -11.90 -1.94 8.30
N ALA A 53 -11.97 -0.76 7.66
CA ALA A 53 -11.98 0.53 8.35
C ALA A 53 -13.41 1.08 8.59
N CYS A 54 -14.29 1.02 7.60
CA CYS A 54 -15.65 1.57 7.71
C CYS A 54 -16.76 0.51 7.70
N GLU A 55 -16.40 -0.78 7.57
CA GLU A 55 -17.30 -1.93 7.58
C GLU A 55 -18.38 -1.93 6.49
N HIS A 56 -18.39 -0.96 5.59
CA HIS A 56 -19.31 -0.94 4.45
C HIS A 56 -18.96 -2.07 3.49
N ALA A 57 -20.00 -2.63 2.86
CA ALA A 57 -19.81 -3.47 1.70
C ALA A 57 -19.10 -2.64 0.61
N VAL A 58 -18.04 -3.18 0.03
CA VAL A 58 -17.18 -2.48 -0.92
C VAL A 58 -17.01 -3.30 -2.18
N ASP A 59 -17.23 -2.61 -3.30
CA ASP A 59 -16.64 -2.96 -4.57
C ASP A 59 -15.34 -2.16 -4.66
N TRP A 60 -14.21 -2.85 -4.48
CA TRP A 60 -12.90 -2.23 -4.39
C TRP A 60 -12.53 -1.53 -5.71
N GLU A 61 -12.15 -0.26 -5.63
CA GLU A 61 -11.57 0.44 -6.78
C GLU A 61 -10.10 0.07 -6.91
N VAL A 62 -9.70 -0.38 -8.09
CA VAL A 62 -8.30 -0.62 -8.43
C VAL A 62 -7.69 0.72 -8.82
N ALA A 63 -6.70 1.18 -8.06
CA ALA A 63 -5.88 2.30 -8.46
C ALA A 63 -4.65 1.82 -9.26
N GLU A 64 -3.97 2.77 -9.89
CA GLU A 64 -2.80 2.50 -10.74
C GLU A 64 -1.69 1.78 -9.96
N MET A 65 -0.93 0.92 -10.65
CA MET A 65 0.19 0.22 -10.02
C MET A 65 1.25 1.22 -9.58
N LEU A 66 1.77 1.03 -8.37
CA LEU A 66 2.76 1.91 -7.78
C LEU A 66 4.04 1.13 -7.49
N ASP A 67 5.19 1.75 -7.75
CA ASP A 67 6.47 1.29 -7.23
C ASP A 67 6.71 1.96 -5.86
N LEU A 68 6.57 1.16 -4.80
CA LEU A 68 6.77 1.65 -3.44
C LEU A 68 8.24 1.46 -3.05
N GLU A 69 8.94 2.56 -2.82
CA GLU A 69 10.29 2.51 -2.24
C GLU A 69 10.19 2.18 -0.75
N VAL A 70 10.61 0.96 -0.40
CA VAL A 70 10.71 0.52 0.99
C VAL A 70 12.17 0.64 1.42
N ALA A 71 12.47 1.69 2.20
CA ALA A 71 13.77 1.84 2.84
C ALA A 71 13.72 1.19 4.23
N PRO A 72 14.63 0.25 4.56
CA PRO A 72 14.86 -0.12 5.95
C PRO A 72 15.28 1.13 6.72
N CYS A 73 14.76 1.32 7.94
CA CYS A 73 14.99 2.50 8.80
C CYS A 73 16.49 2.87 8.94
N GLU A 74 17.39 1.91 8.69
CA GLU A 74 18.84 2.06 8.89
C GLU A 74 19.69 1.82 7.63
N ALA A 75 19.10 1.56 6.46
CA ALA A 75 19.88 1.22 5.26
C ALA A 75 19.75 2.28 4.15
N ALA A 76 20.90 2.77 3.68
CA ALA A 76 21.01 3.54 2.45
C ALA A 76 20.84 2.60 1.25
N GLY A 77 19.62 2.52 0.73
CA GLY A 77 19.26 1.67 -0.41
C GLY A 77 17.82 1.20 -0.27
N GLY A 78 16.89 1.95 -0.86
CA GLY A 78 15.49 1.54 -0.93
C GLY A 78 15.30 0.38 -1.88
N VAL A 79 14.48 -0.60 -1.49
CA VAL A 79 14.01 -1.64 -2.40
C VAL A 79 12.68 -1.16 -2.98
N SER A 80 12.60 -1.03 -4.31
CA SER A 80 11.32 -0.78 -4.96
C SER A 80 10.50 -2.06 -5.01
N VAL A 81 9.28 -1.99 -4.49
CA VAL A 81 8.33 -3.10 -4.49
C VAL A 81 7.10 -2.68 -5.31
N PRO A 82 6.82 -3.34 -6.45
CA PRO A 82 5.63 -3.04 -7.23
C PRO A 82 4.39 -3.54 -6.48
N VAL A 83 3.46 -2.63 -6.25
CA VAL A 83 2.22 -2.87 -5.51
C VAL A 83 0.99 -2.40 -6.28
N VAL A 84 -0.12 -3.09 -6.08
CA VAL A 84 -1.44 -2.68 -6.54
C VAL A 84 -2.25 -2.17 -5.36
N PRO A 85 -2.61 -0.88 -5.33
CA PRO A 85 -3.54 -0.33 -4.36
C PRO A 85 -4.99 -0.66 -4.71
N LEU A 86 -5.73 -1.18 -3.73
CA LEU A 86 -7.20 -1.23 -3.74
C LEU A 86 -7.75 -0.20 -2.75
N VAL A 87 -8.70 0.61 -3.23
CA VAL A 87 -9.25 1.75 -2.49
C VAL A 87 -10.72 1.50 -2.17
N CYS A 88 -11.11 1.75 -0.92
CA CYS A 88 -12.50 1.80 -0.52
C CYS A 88 -13.09 3.16 -0.96
N PRO A 89 -14.09 3.20 -1.85
CA PRO A 89 -14.67 4.46 -2.34
C PRO A 89 -15.46 5.22 -1.25
N HIS A 90 -15.87 4.53 -0.17
CA HIS A 90 -16.64 5.14 0.90
C HIS A 90 -15.79 5.93 1.91
N CYS A 91 -14.60 5.43 2.25
CA CYS A 91 -13.78 6.01 3.33
C CYS A 91 -12.31 6.23 2.97
N GLY A 92 -11.90 5.92 1.74
CA GLY A 92 -10.52 6.07 1.29
C GLY A 92 -9.52 5.10 1.92
N TYR A 93 -9.98 4.04 2.59
CA TYR A 93 -9.08 3.00 3.09
C TYR A 93 -8.36 2.34 1.92
N VAL A 94 -7.03 2.26 2.01
CA VAL A 94 -6.19 1.64 0.98
C VAL A 94 -5.57 0.37 1.53
N THR A 95 -5.64 -0.70 0.74
CA THR A 95 -4.86 -1.91 0.97
C THR A 95 -3.93 -2.14 -0.22
N LEU A 96 -2.71 -2.59 0.05
CA LEU A 96 -1.66 -2.78 -0.95
C LEU A 96 -1.36 -4.27 -1.11
N PHE A 97 -1.33 -4.74 -2.36
CA PHE A 97 -0.92 -6.10 -2.68
C PHE A 97 0.32 -6.11 -3.57
N SER A 98 1.20 -7.09 -3.39
CA SER A 98 2.36 -7.26 -4.28
C SER A 98 1.92 -7.59 -5.70
N ALA A 99 2.22 -6.72 -6.66
CA ALA A 99 1.90 -6.92 -8.07
C ALA A 99 2.62 -8.17 -8.62
N LYS A 100 3.85 -8.44 -8.14
CA LYS A 100 4.62 -9.63 -8.48
C LYS A 100 3.91 -10.92 -8.06
N LEU A 101 3.38 -10.98 -6.84
CA LEU A 101 2.68 -12.20 -6.36
C LEU A 101 1.30 -12.41 -7.00
N ILE A 102 0.68 -11.35 -7.51
CA ILE A 102 -0.54 -11.45 -8.34
C ILE A 102 -0.17 -11.89 -9.77
N GLY A 103 1.10 -11.78 -10.17
CA GLY A 103 1.62 -12.12 -11.48
C GLY A 103 1.42 -11.01 -12.53
N LEU A 104 1.30 -9.75 -12.09
CA LEU A 104 1.13 -8.59 -12.98
C LEU A 104 2.45 -8.04 -13.53
N CYS A 105 3.56 -8.45 -12.92
CA CYS A 105 4.91 -8.17 -13.39
C CYS A 105 5.42 -9.39 -14.17
N ASP A 106 6.10 -9.16 -15.29
CA ASP A 106 6.81 -10.20 -16.02
C ASP A 106 7.99 -10.70 -15.18
N GLU A 107 8.24 -12.01 -15.19
CA GLU A 107 9.43 -12.56 -14.55
C GLU A 107 10.66 -12.10 -15.35
N ALA A 108 11.45 -11.21 -14.76
CA ALA A 108 12.75 -10.82 -15.29
C ALA A 108 13.78 -11.95 -15.13
#